data_AF-V9XKM1-F1
#
_entry.id   AF-V9XKM1-F1
#
_cell.length_a   1.000
_cell.length_b   1.000
_cell.length_c   1.000
_cell.angle_alpha   90.00
_cell.angle_beta   90.00
_cell.angle_gamma   90.00
#
_symmetry.space_group_name_H-M   'P 1'
#
loop_
_entity.id
_entity.type
_entity.pdbx_description
1 polymer ?
#
loop_
_entity_poly.entity_id
_entity_poly.type
_entity_poly.pdbx_seq_one_letter_code
_entity_poly.pdbx_strand_id
1 'polypeptide(L)'
;MKLKNLVIAVSTGLLAVGLVSCGSDEPVASAPSTTAMPATVSAFGEDATDLAYKINKQNATAIVEAVEERGGTPEQAVAALLAGQAETGWTSGLSLPAPATAIADIYGWRFAYNIGADSTDAVRVATYTFMDNAAGVDVDPVYPVAYALAVQQADTREYVEDKRFYKNGETAASEYAKAQPIAESAYTELRGER
;
A
#
# COMPACT_ATOMS: atom_id res chain seq x y z
N MET A 1 -10.79 -4.34 42.53
CA MET A 1 -12.21 -3.93 42.47
C MET A 1 -12.29 -2.52 41.93
N LYS A 2 -13.02 -2.35 40.81
CA LYS A 2 -13.55 -1.13 40.15
C LYS A 2 -13.15 -1.02 38.67
N LEU A 3 -13.96 -1.67 37.83
CA LEU A 3 -14.19 -1.27 36.45
C LEU A 3 -14.80 0.15 36.43
N LYS A 4 -14.44 0.96 35.44
CA LYS A 4 -15.19 2.16 35.06
C LYS A 4 -15.38 2.22 33.53
N ASN A 5 -16.59 1.78 33.16
CA ASN A 5 -17.54 2.36 32.21
C ASN A 5 -17.08 2.81 30.81
N LEU A 6 -17.51 1.97 29.87
CA LEU A 6 -18.02 2.19 28.52
C LEU A 6 -18.95 3.40 28.36
N VAL A 7 -18.82 4.16 27.25
CA VAL A 7 -19.95 4.84 26.59
C VAL A 7 -19.76 4.74 25.07
N ILE A 8 -20.70 4.04 24.44
CA ILE A 8 -20.90 3.95 22.98
C ILE A 8 -21.82 5.11 22.60
N ALA A 9 -21.40 5.95 21.64
CA ALA A 9 -22.27 6.95 21.03
C ALA A 9 -22.90 6.36 19.75
N VAL A 10 -24.18 6.02 19.85
CA VAL A 10 -25.06 5.67 18.71
C VAL A 10 -25.54 6.97 18.09
N SER A 11 -25.11 7.27 16.87
CA SER A 11 -25.65 8.41 16.11
C SER A 11 -26.93 7.99 15.40
N THR A 12 -28.04 8.53 15.91
CA THR A 12 -29.42 8.45 15.44
C THR A 12 -29.58 8.94 14.00
N GLY A 13 -30.28 8.12 13.20
CA GLY A 13 -30.79 8.49 11.87
C GLY A 13 -31.91 9.53 11.95
N LEU A 14 -31.92 10.44 10.98
CA LEU A 14 -33.00 11.38 10.72
C LEU A 14 -33.85 10.85 9.57
N LEU A 15 -35.00 10.29 9.91
CA LEU A 15 -36.12 10.08 8.99
C LEU A 15 -36.83 11.44 8.82
N ALA A 16 -36.67 12.06 7.64
CA ALA A 16 -37.51 13.17 7.25
C ALA A 16 -38.76 12.64 6.54
N VAL A 17 -39.88 12.68 7.26
CA VAL A 17 -41.24 12.45 6.74
C VAL A 17 -41.69 13.73 6.03
N GLY A 18 -42.08 13.62 4.76
CA GLY A 18 -42.82 14.65 4.04
C GLY A 18 -44.12 14.08 3.46
N LEU A 19 -45.25 14.42 4.07
CA LEU A 19 -46.58 14.45 3.46
C LEU A 19 -46.92 15.95 3.29
N VAL A 20 -47.56 16.50 2.26
CA VAL A 20 -48.83 16.20 1.57
C VAL A 20 -48.89 17.05 0.29
N SER A 21 -49.54 16.58 -0.79
CA SER A 21 -50.68 17.26 -1.46
C SER A 21 -50.81 16.96 -2.96
N CYS A 22 -52.04 16.63 -3.36
CA CYS A 22 -52.52 16.32 -4.71
C CYS A 22 -52.15 17.36 -5.78
N GLY A 23 -51.72 16.86 -6.94
CA GLY A 23 -51.68 17.55 -8.23
C GLY A 23 -51.76 16.52 -9.34
N SER A 24 -52.55 16.80 -10.36
CA SER A 24 -53.11 15.89 -11.37
C SER A 24 -52.12 15.04 -12.19
N ASP A 25 -52.68 13.94 -12.69
CA ASP A 25 -52.16 12.89 -13.56
C ASP A 25 -51.33 13.39 -14.76
N GLU A 26 -50.04 13.06 -14.78
CA GLU A 26 -49.18 13.03 -15.98
C GLU A 26 -48.09 11.96 -15.77
N PRO A 27 -47.84 11.05 -16.73
CA PRO A 27 -46.85 9.99 -16.54
C PRO A 27 -45.45 10.60 -16.65
N VAL A 28 -44.87 10.96 -15.51
CA VAL A 28 -43.45 11.32 -15.44
C VAL A 28 -42.65 10.06 -15.71
N ALA A 29 -42.12 9.97 -16.94
CA ALA A 29 -41.10 8.99 -17.29
C ALA A 29 -39.99 9.05 -16.24
N SER A 30 -39.80 7.96 -15.51
CA SER A 30 -38.71 7.82 -14.55
C SER A 30 -37.40 7.93 -15.32
N ALA A 31 -36.75 9.09 -15.25
CA ALA A 31 -35.38 9.22 -15.71
C ALA A 31 -34.53 8.24 -14.89
N PRO A 32 -33.69 7.40 -15.52
CA PRO A 32 -32.84 6.49 -14.78
C PRO A 32 -31.90 7.32 -13.92
N SER A 33 -32.04 7.20 -12.60
CA SER A 33 -31.06 7.73 -11.66
C SER A 33 -29.82 6.84 -11.73
N THR A 34 -28.97 7.09 -12.72
CA THR A 34 -27.58 6.61 -12.68
C THR A 34 -26.84 7.49 -11.71
N THR A 35 -26.81 7.09 -10.44
CA THR A 35 -25.78 7.56 -9.52
C THR A 35 -24.45 7.10 -10.11
N ALA A 36 -23.75 8.00 -10.81
CA ALA A 36 -22.40 7.73 -11.27
C ALA A 36 -21.56 7.44 -10.03
N MET A 37 -21.00 6.23 -9.94
CA MET A 37 -19.97 5.96 -8.95
C MET A 37 -18.86 7.00 -9.15
N PRO A 38 -18.35 7.62 -8.08
CA PRO A 38 -17.18 8.48 -8.20
C PRO A 38 -16.06 7.67 -8.85
N ALA A 39 -15.38 8.27 -9.83
CA ALA A 39 -14.21 7.66 -10.44
C ALA A 39 -13.21 7.32 -9.33
N THR A 40 -12.85 6.05 -9.22
CA THR A 40 -11.86 5.60 -8.26
C THR A 40 -10.50 6.14 -8.71
N VAL A 41 -9.85 6.94 -7.86
CA VAL A 41 -8.48 7.41 -8.13
C VAL A 41 -7.56 6.20 -8.07
N SER A 42 -6.74 6.00 -9.11
CA SER A 42 -5.78 4.91 -9.17
C SER A 42 -4.75 5.02 -8.04
N ALA A 43 -4.32 3.87 -7.52
CA ALA A 43 -3.29 3.83 -6.47
C ALA A 43 -1.94 4.40 -6.93
N PHE A 44 -1.72 4.52 -8.25
CA PHE A 44 -0.48 4.98 -8.86
C PHE A 44 -0.49 6.47 -9.24
N GLY A 45 -1.62 7.17 -9.04
CA GLY A 45 -1.78 8.59 -9.34
C GLY A 45 -2.98 8.89 -10.25
N GLU A 46 -3.27 10.18 -10.46
CA GLU A 46 -4.45 10.63 -11.20
C GLU A 46 -4.25 10.64 -12.74
N ASP A 47 -3.01 10.81 -13.20
CA ASP A 47 -2.67 10.93 -14.63
C ASP A 47 -1.84 9.74 -15.10
N ALA A 48 -2.48 8.83 -15.85
CA ALA A 48 -1.82 7.66 -16.42
C ALA A 48 -0.73 7.99 -17.46
N THR A 49 -0.66 9.24 -17.93
CA THR A 49 0.39 9.69 -18.85
C THR A 49 1.67 10.12 -18.12
N ASP A 50 1.58 10.42 -16.82
CA ASP A 50 2.72 10.78 -15.96
C ASP A 50 3.76 9.64 -15.93
N LEU A 51 5.03 10.02 -15.98
CA LEU A 51 6.14 9.09 -15.84
C LEU A 51 6.15 8.46 -14.44
N ALA A 52 5.82 9.22 -13.39
CA ALA A 52 5.76 8.71 -12.03
C ALA A 52 4.68 7.62 -11.89
N TYR A 53 3.50 7.84 -12.49
CA TYR A 53 2.45 6.83 -12.57
C TYR A 53 2.96 5.53 -13.20
N LYS A 54 3.62 5.64 -14.36
CA LYS A 54 4.12 4.48 -15.11
C LYS A 54 5.19 3.70 -14.34
N ILE A 55 6.15 4.41 -13.74
CA ILE A 55 7.23 3.79 -12.94
C ILE A 55 6.63 3.06 -11.74
N ASN A 56 5.75 3.74 -11.00
CA ASN A 56 5.12 3.17 -9.80
C ASN A 56 4.29 1.92 -10.14
N LYS A 57 3.45 2.00 -11.18
CA LYS A 57 2.66 0.85 -11.64
C LYS A 57 3.54 -0.30 -12.12
N GLN A 58 4.59 -0.01 -12.87
CA GLN A 58 5.53 -1.02 -13.37
C GLN A 58 6.27 -1.73 -12.23
N ASN A 59 6.78 -0.98 -11.26
CA ASN A 59 7.51 -1.53 -10.12
C ASN A 59 6.58 -2.30 -9.17
N ALA A 60 5.40 -1.77 -8.88
CA ALA A 60 4.39 -2.48 -8.10
C ALA A 60 3.95 -3.79 -8.78
N THR A 61 3.79 -3.78 -10.10
CA THR A 61 3.52 -5.00 -10.88
C THR A 61 4.65 -6.01 -10.72
N ALA A 62 5.90 -5.58 -10.85
CA ALA A 62 7.07 -6.45 -10.70
C ALA A 62 7.17 -7.05 -9.30
N ILE A 63 6.81 -6.30 -8.25
CA ILE A 63 6.71 -6.83 -6.87
C ILE A 63 5.69 -7.96 -6.80
N VAL A 64 4.45 -7.72 -7.24
CA VAL A 64 3.38 -8.72 -7.14
C VAL A 64 3.73 -9.97 -7.94
N GLU A 65 4.21 -9.81 -9.17
CA GLU A 65 4.62 -10.95 -10.01
C GLU A 65 5.77 -11.76 -9.40
N ALA A 66 6.76 -11.09 -8.79
CA ALA A 66 7.87 -11.77 -8.13
C ALA A 66 7.43 -12.55 -6.88
N VAL A 67 6.47 -12.03 -6.10
CA VAL A 67 5.88 -12.76 -4.97
C VAL A 67 5.10 -13.99 -5.46
N GLU A 68 4.23 -13.81 -6.46
CA GLU A 68 3.40 -14.89 -7.03
C GLU A 68 4.25 -16.00 -7.66
N GLU A 69 5.32 -15.64 -8.38
CA GLU A 69 6.24 -16.59 -8.98
C GLU A 69 6.93 -17.48 -7.94
N ARG A 70 7.16 -16.95 -6.73
CA ARG A 70 7.70 -17.72 -5.60
C ARG A 70 6.62 -18.43 -4.77
N GLY A 71 5.38 -18.44 -5.24
CA GLY A 71 4.25 -19.10 -4.58
C GLY A 71 3.75 -18.36 -3.34
N GLY A 72 4.03 -17.06 -3.22
CA GLY A 72 3.53 -16.24 -2.11
C GLY A 72 2.03 -16.01 -2.19
N THR A 73 1.42 -15.73 -1.03
CA THR A 73 -0.03 -15.47 -0.93
C THR A 73 -0.37 -14.02 -1.31
N PRO A 74 -1.66 -13.70 -1.60
CA PRO A 74 -2.11 -12.33 -1.78
C PRO A 74 -1.72 -11.40 -0.63
N GLU A 75 -1.82 -11.87 0.62
CA GLU A 75 -1.47 -11.09 1.81
C GLU A 75 0.03 -10.77 1.84
N GLN A 76 0.88 -11.72 1.44
CA GLN A 76 2.32 -11.50 1.30
C GLN A 76 2.64 -10.50 0.17
N ALA A 77 1.90 -10.53 -0.93
CA ALA A 77 2.04 -9.56 -2.02
C ALA A 77 1.63 -8.15 -1.57
N VAL A 78 0.53 -8.01 -0.83
CA VAL A 78 0.11 -6.74 -0.21
C VAL A 78 1.17 -6.25 0.78
N ALA A 79 1.73 -7.12 1.61
CA ALA A 79 2.78 -6.73 2.56
C ALA A 79 4.06 -6.27 1.85
N ALA A 80 4.46 -6.92 0.75
CA ALA A 80 5.59 -6.48 -0.07
C ALA A 80 5.31 -5.13 -0.76
N LEU A 81 4.11 -4.93 -1.31
CA LEU A 81 3.70 -3.63 -1.86
C LEU A 81 3.72 -2.54 -0.80
N LEU A 82 3.20 -2.84 0.40
CA LEU A 82 3.18 -1.93 1.53
C LEU A 82 4.60 -1.51 1.91
N ALA A 83 5.52 -2.46 2.06
CA ALA A 83 6.93 -2.17 2.35
C ALA A 83 7.56 -1.27 1.28
N GLY A 84 7.40 -1.62 -0.01
CA GLY A 84 7.95 -0.79 -1.10
C GLY A 84 7.35 0.62 -1.14
N GLN A 85 6.06 0.77 -0.81
CA GLN A 85 5.40 2.06 -0.77
C GLN A 85 5.88 2.91 0.42
N ALA A 86 5.96 2.32 1.61
CA ALA A 86 6.39 3.01 2.81
C ALA A 86 7.87 3.45 2.74
N GLU A 87 8.72 2.64 2.13
CA GLU A 87 10.16 2.84 2.14
C GLU A 87 10.67 3.77 1.05
N THR A 88 10.06 3.70 -0.13
CA THR A 88 10.55 4.43 -1.31
C THR A 88 9.45 4.94 -2.24
N GLY A 89 8.18 4.73 -1.91
CA GLY A 89 7.07 5.04 -2.81
C GLY A 89 7.15 4.26 -4.13
N TRP A 90 7.58 3.00 -4.06
CA TRP A 90 7.83 2.12 -5.22
C TRP A 90 8.90 2.59 -6.20
N THR A 91 9.81 3.46 -5.76
CA THR A 91 10.97 3.87 -6.56
C THR A 91 12.24 3.16 -6.08
N SER A 92 13.09 2.71 -7.00
CA SER A 92 14.39 2.10 -6.67
C SER A 92 15.55 3.02 -7.07
N GLY A 93 16.74 2.79 -6.50
CA GLY A 93 17.95 3.56 -6.82
C GLY A 93 18.02 4.94 -6.13
N LEU A 94 17.18 5.18 -5.12
CA LEU A 94 17.21 6.41 -4.34
C LEU A 94 18.49 6.50 -3.50
N SER A 95 19.06 7.68 -3.32
CA SER A 95 20.19 7.87 -2.40
C SER A 95 19.79 7.55 -0.97
N LEU A 96 20.63 6.77 -0.26
CA LEU A 96 20.44 6.58 1.19
C LEU A 96 20.74 7.87 1.96
N PRO A 97 20.15 8.05 3.16
CA PRO A 97 20.48 9.19 4.02
C PRO A 97 21.98 9.25 4.33
N ALA A 98 22.53 10.47 4.39
CA ALA A 98 23.90 10.69 4.82
C ALA A 98 24.19 10.03 6.18
N PRO A 99 25.42 9.52 6.42
CA PRO A 99 26.63 9.65 5.60
C PRO A 99 26.78 8.58 4.50
N ALA A 100 25.76 7.74 4.25
CA ALA A 100 25.86 6.68 3.26
C ALA A 100 25.97 7.27 1.84
N THR A 101 26.96 6.82 1.06
CA THR A 101 27.10 7.11 -0.38
C THR A 101 26.41 6.08 -1.26
N ALA A 102 25.77 5.09 -0.64
CA ALA A 102 25.08 4.02 -1.33
C ALA A 102 23.63 4.41 -1.69
N ILE A 103 23.07 3.65 -2.62
CA ILE A 103 21.67 3.75 -3.04
C ILE A 103 20.83 2.67 -2.37
N ALA A 104 19.53 2.93 -2.27
CA ALA A 104 18.53 2.04 -1.76
C ALA A 104 17.93 1.18 -2.89
N ASP A 105 17.63 -0.09 -2.60
CA ASP A 105 16.66 -0.84 -3.39
C ASP A 105 15.22 -0.41 -3.07
N ILE A 106 14.24 -1.06 -3.70
CA ILE A 106 12.83 -0.68 -3.57
C ILE A 106 12.26 -0.87 -2.16
N TYR A 107 12.88 -1.70 -1.32
CA TYR A 107 12.48 -1.90 0.08
C TYR A 107 13.30 -1.02 1.03
N GLY A 108 14.15 -0.15 0.49
CA GLY A 108 14.94 0.74 1.29
C GLY A 108 16.25 0.15 1.82
N TRP A 109 16.52 -1.12 1.55
CA TRP A 109 17.79 -1.74 1.91
C TRP A 109 18.92 -1.20 1.06
N ARG A 110 20.15 -1.36 1.52
CA ARG A 110 21.31 -1.05 0.70
C ARG A 110 21.29 -1.90 -0.57
N PHE A 111 21.36 -1.22 -1.71
CA PHE A 111 21.47 -1.87 -3.01
C PHE A 111 22.79 -2.65 -3.10
N ALA A 112 22.69 -3.95 -3.37
CA ALA A 112 23.84 -4.86 -3.37
C ALA A 112 23.93 -5.69 -4.66
N TYR A 113 23.17 -5.32 -5.70
CA TYR A 113 23.05 -6.09 -6.93
C TYR A 113 23.96 -5.51 -8.03
N ASN A 114 24.49 -6.35 -8.91
CA ASN A 114 25.30 -5.91 -10.06
C ASN A 114 24.43 -5.67 -11.30
N ILE A 115 23.40 -4.84 -11.16
CA ILE A 115 22.37 -4.52 -12.18
C ILE A 115 21.95 -3.05 -12.04
N GLY A 116 21.27 -2.52 -13.07
CA GLY A 116 20.76 -1.14 -13.05
C GLY A 116 19.77 -0.93 -11.91
N ALA A 117 20.00 0.08 -11.08
CA ALA A 117 19.23 0.27 -9.86
C ALA A 117 17.78 0.71 -10.07
N ASP A 118 17.51 1.33 -11.21
CA ASP A 118 16.19 1.75 -11.70
C ASP A 118 15.48 0.66 -12.53
N SER A 119 16.07 -0.52 -12.68
CA SER A 119 15.50 -1.61 -13.49
C SER A 119 14.45 -2.42 -12.73
N THR A 120 13.48 -2.98 -13.47
CA THR A 120 12.52 -3.94 -12.93
C THR A 120 13.17 -5.23 -12.45
N ASP A 121 14.32 -5.61 -13.02
CA ASP A 121 15.08 -6.77 -12.54
C ASP A 121 15.61 -6.52 -11.13
N ALA A 122 16.03 -5.29 -10.81
CA ALA A 122 16.44 -4.94 -9.47
C ALA A 122 15.30 -5.00 -8.46
N VAL A 123 14.10 -4.57 -8.88
CA VAL A 123 12.88 -4.73 -8.08
C VAL A 123 12.61 -6.21 -7.80
N ARG A 124 12.63 -7.06 -8.82
CA ARG A 124 12.38 -8.50 -8.68
C ARG A 124 13.39 -9.18 -7.75
N VAL A 125 14.68 -8.90 -7.91
CA VAL A 125 15.72 -9.46 -7.04
C VAL A 125 15.52 -9.01 -5.59
N ALA A 126 15.21 -7.74 -5.37
CA ALA A 126 14.90 -7.24 -4.03
C ALA A 126 13.66 -7.92 -3.44
N THR A 127 12.62 -8.19 -4.25
CA THR A 127 11.41 -8.89 -3.81
C THR A 127 11.71 -10.35 -3.48
N TYR A 128 12.61 -11.00 -4.21
CA TYR A 128 13.06 -12.33 -3.84
C TYR A 128 13.76 -12.33 -2.48
N THR A 129 14.60 -11.33 -2.19
CA THR A 129 15.21 -11.20 -0.85
C THR A 129 14.16 -10.93 0.23
N PHE A 130 13.14 -10.12 -0.05
CA PHE A 130 12.00 -9.94 0.86
C PHE A 130 11.31 -11.28 1.17
N MET A 131 11.07 -12.10 0.14
CA MET A 131 10.48 -13.43 0.31
C MET A 131 11.40 -14.41 1.05
N ASP A 132 12.73 -14.31 0.88
CA ASP A 132 13.69 -15.12 1.63
C ASP A 132 13.70 -14.75 3.12
N ASN A 133 13.66 -13.45 3.43
CA ASN A 133 13.57 -12.96 4.80
C ASN A 133 12.23 -13.37 5.45
N ALA A 134 11.14 -13.30 4.68
CA ALA A 134 9.81 -13.70 5.11
C ALA A 134 9.73 -15.17 5.56
N ALA A 135 10.51 -16.07 4.98
CA ALA A 135 10.55 -17.47 5.38
C ALA A 135 11.06 -17.68 6.83
N GLY A 136 11.77 -16.69 7.39
CA GLY A 136 12.28 -16.72 8.76
C GLY A 136 11.41 -15.99 9.79
N VAL A 137 10.29 -15.40 9.38
CA VAL A 137 9.44 -14.56 10.24
C VAL A 137 8.23 -15.34 10.75
N ASP A 138 8.00 -15.28 12.07
CA ASP A 138 6.83 -15.90 12.74
C ASP A 138 5.74 -14.85 13.02
N VAL A 139 5.31 -14.16 11.96
CA VAL A 139 4.20 -13.20 11.98
C VAL A 139 3.23 -13.61 10.88
N ASP A 140 1.93 -13.55 11.18
CA ASP A 140 0.89 -13.90 10.21
C ASP A 140 0.74 -12.77 9.16
N PRO A 141 0.82 -13.06 7.85
CA PRO A 141 0.67 -12.05 6.79
C PRO A 141 -0.71 -11.38 6.75
N VAL A 142 -1.75 -11.93 7.41
CA VAL A 142 -3.04 -11.25 7.65
C VAL A 142 -2.87 -9.92 8.40
N TYR A 143 -1.75 -9.72 9.09
CA TYR A 143 -1.37 -8.45 9.71
C TYR A 143 -0.25 -7.77 8.89
N PRO A 144 -0.57 -7.16 7.73
CA PRO A 144 0.42 -6.78 6.72
C PRO A 144 1.47 -5.79 7.24
N VAL A 145 1.09 -4.84 8.11
CA VAL A 145 2.03 -3.89 8.72
C VAL A 145 3.04 -4.59 9.63
N ALA A 146 2.57 -5.42 10.56
CA ALA A 146 3.43 -6.13 11.49
C ALA A 146 4.33 -7.14 10.77
N TYR A 147 3.75 -7.84 9.79
CA TYR A 147 4.46 -8.78 8.94
C TYR A 147 5.57 -8.09 8.15
N ALA A 148 5.24 -7.03 7.39
CA ALA A 148 6.20 -6.33 6.54
C ALA A 148 7.36 -5.74 7.34
N LEU A 149 7.09 -5.15 8.51
CA LEU A 149 8.14 -4.65 9.40
C LEU A 149 9.05 -5.77 9.93
N ALA A 150 8.48 -6.92 10.31
CA ALA A 150 9.27 -8.06 10.75
C ALA A 150 10.17 -8.61 9.62
N VAL A 151 9.68 -8.64 8.38
CA VAL A 151 10.49 -9.01 7.19
C VAL A 151 11.62 -8.02 6.95
N GLN A 152 11.35 -6.72 7.10
CA GLN A 152 12.36 -5.67 6.95
C GLN A 152 13.48 -5.79 7.98
N GLN A 153 13.12 -6.05 9.23
CA GLN A 153 14.04 -6.19 10.35
C GLN A 153 14.84 -7.50 10.30
N ALA A 154 14.37 -8.51 9.56
CA ALA A 154 15.10 -9.75 9.34
C ALA A 154 16.27 -9.61 8.34
N ASP A 155 16.31 -8.52 7.55
CA ASP A 155 17.39 -8.29 6.58
C ASP A 155 18.69 -7.82 7.23
N THR A 156 19.82 -8.44 6.86
CA THR A 156 21.13 -8.13 7.44
C THR A 156 21.87 -6.96 6.78
N ARG A 157 21.36 -6.37 5.69
CA ARG A 157 22.06 -5.35 4.88
C ARG A 157 21.98 -3.93 5.45
N GLU A 158 21.97 -3.82 6.78
CA GLU A 158 21.91 -2.57 7.54
C GLU A 158 20.64 -1.76 7.24
N TYR A 159 19.46 -2.33 7.50
CA TYR A 159 18.21 -1.56 7.51
C TYR A 159 18.27 -0.50 8.63
N VAL A 160 18.26 0.78 8.24
CA VAL A 160 18.40 1.93 9.17
C VAL A 160 17.04 2.59 9.36
N GLU A 161 16.23 2.05 10.26
CA GLU A 161 14.87 2.52 10.57
C GLU A 161 14.88 3.94 11.18
N ASP A 162 15.84 4.22 12.06
CA ASP A 162 15.96 5.45 12.87
C ASP A 162 16.26 6.71 12.04
N LYS A 163 16.85 6.57 10.84
CA LYS A 163 17.16 7.71 9.95
C LYS A 163 16.15 7.93 8.83
N ARG A 164 15.25 6.98 8.59
CA ARG A 164 14.28 7.04 7.48
C ARG A 164 13.00 7.75 7.87
N PHE A 165 12.44 7.40 9.03
CA PHE A 165 11.10 7.85 9.42
C PHE A 165 11.09 8.94 10.51
N TYR A 166 12.17 9.15 11.26
CA TYR A 166 12.14 9.97 12.47
C TYR A 166 12.52 11.44 12.26
N LYS A 167 12.02 12.10 11.20
CA LYS A 167 12.31 13.53 10.97
C LYS A 167 11.35 14.48 11.68
N ASN A 168 10.07 14.09 11.87
CA ASN A 168 9.06 14.89 12.56
C ASN A 168 8.24 14.06 13.58
N GLY A 169 8.84 13.03 14.17
CA GLY A 169 8.19 12.16 15.14
C GLY A 169 7.36 11.03 14.53
N GLU A 170 7.44 10.82 13.22
CA GLU A 170 6.91 9.62 12.59
C GLU A 170 7.72 8.38 12.99
N THR A 171 7.06 7.22 12.98
CA THR A 171 7.63 5.90 13.26
C THR A 171 7.50 5.01 12.03
N ALA A 172 8.29 3.95 11.89
CA ALA A 172 8.09 3.02 10.78
C ALA A 172 6.67 2.45 10.78
N ALA A 173 6.14 2.08 11.95
CA ALA A 173 4.77 1.62 12.10
C ALA A 173 3.73 2.62 11.57
N SER A 174 3.91 3.93 11.81
CA SER A 174 2.98 4.94 11.30
C SER A 174 3.08 5.13 9.79
N GLU A 175 4.28 5.06 9.21
CA GLU A 175 4.44 5.15 7.75
C GLU A 175 3.91 3.91 7.03
N TYR A 176 4.14 2.72 7.59
CA TYR A 176 3.60 1.47 7.07
C TYR A 176 2.07 1.47 7.16
N ALA A 177 1.48 1.98 8.24
CA ALA A 177 0.04 2.13 8.37
C ALA A 177 -0.55 3.12 7.34
N LYS A 178 0.16 4.21 7.01
CA LYS A 178 -0.26 5.15 5.94
C LYS A 178 -0.17 4.50 4.55
N ALA A 179 0.85 3.67 4.33
CA ALA A 179 1.06 2.99 3.06
C ALA A 179 0.06 1.84 2.82
N GLN A 180 -0.46 1.21 3.87
CA GLN A 180 -1.36 0.06 3.79
C GLN A 180 -2.55 0.26 2.83
N PRO A 181 -3.42 1.28 2.96
CA PRO A 181 -4.56 1.44 2.07
C PRO A 181 -4.15 1.67 0.60
N ILE A 182 -2.97 2.26 0.36
CA ILE A 182 -2.44 2.47 -0.99
C ILE A 182 -1.99 1.13 -1.59
N ALA A 183 -1.31 0.29 -0.80
CA ALA A 183 -0.88 -1.04 -1.22
C ALA A 183 -2.05 -1.99 -1.50
N GLU A 184 -3.08 -1.98 -0.66
CA GLU A 184 -4.31 -2.76 -0.87
C GLU A 184 -5.04 -2.33 -2.15
N SER A 185 -5.14 -1.01 -2.37
CA SER A 185 -5.72 -0.44 -3.59
C SER A 185 -4.91 -0.83 -4.84
N ALA A 186 -3.58 -0.73 -4.77
CA ALA A 186 -2.69 -1.13 -5.87
C ALA A 186 -2.80 -2.62 -6.20
N TYR A 187 -2.81 -3.50 -5.19
CA TYR A 187 -3.00 -4.93 -5.40
C TYR A 187 -4.35 -5.21 -6.08
N THR A 188 -5.41 -4.55 -5.60
CA THR A 188 -6.77 -4.66 -6.16
C THR A 188 -6.81 -4.17 -7.60
N GLU A 189 -6.18 -3.05 -7.93
CA GLU A 189 -6.11 -2.54 -9.31
C GLU A 189 -5.34 -3.53 -10.22
N LEU A 190 -4.21 -4.07 -9.74
CA LEU A 190 -3.34 -4.95 -10.53
C LEU A 190 -3.87 -6.38 -10.73
N ARG A 191 -4.79 -6.85 -9.87
CA ARG A 191 -5.30 -8.23 -9.88
C ARG A 191 -6.81 -8.35 -9.95
N GLY A 192 -7.55 -7.31 -9.59
CA GLY A 192 -9.01 -7.22 -9.75
C GLY A 192 -9.46 -6.91 -11.18
N GLU A 193 -8.54 -6.48 -12.05
CA GLU A 193 -8.79 -6.30 -13.50
C GLU A 193 -8.59 -7.58 -14.34
N ARG A 194 -8.31 -8.74 -13.72
CA ARG A 194 -8.12 -10.03 -14.41
C ARG A 194 -9.41 -10.85 -14.56
#